data_AF-A0A931RHD9-F1
#
_entry.id   AF-A0A931RHD9-F1
#
_cell.length_a   1.000
_cell.length_b   1.000
_cell.length_c   1.000
_cell.angle_alpha   90.00
_cell.angle_beta   90.00
_cell.angle_gamma   90.00
#
_symmetry.space_group_name_H-M   'P 1'
#
loop_
_entity.id
_entity.type
_entity.pdbx_description
1 polymer ?
#
loop_
_entity_poly.entity_id
_entity_poly.type
_entity_poly.pdbx_seq_one_letter_code
_entity_poly.pdbx_strand_id
1 'polypeptide(L)'
;MDKNKIISIVLIIAVYFFSSGISYFIFSKALGSSGLSSPVSGPKKTAEGKLVFDPDLPRTEECPLNGAMYSKQQKAWWEKHRPLGVMIENHEGARPQSGLSFADVIYEAVAEGGITRFLSVYYCQDAGQLGPVRSARTYFLDFISEYGDSPLYAHVGGANQPGPANALGQIGDYGWEGYNDLNQFSIGFPVFWRDYERLGHTAATEHTMYSATEKLWEYAAKTRKLSDKNEDGEKWDEKFISYSFKKDEDAAKRPVSQTVHLEFWESDKDYFVDWIYDNASNLYKRNHGSSPHIDRNTNKQLTSKNIVVLFMQESSANDGYERNLHLLYKTKGTGKAVIFMDGKQITGKWKKDGRTSRTQIFDNRGDQVKFNRGLIWFEILPIDGVMNVK
;
A
#
# COMPACT_ATOMS: atom_id res chain seq x y z
N MET A 1 -2.16 -28.90 -69.55
CA MET A 1 -1.90 -27.49 -69.22
C MET A 1 -0.87 -26.98 -70.20
N ASP A 2 -1.12 -25.86 -70.87
CA ASP A 2 -0.22 -25.32 -71.91
C ASP A 2 1.20 -25.12 -71.34
N LYS A 3 2.24 -25.50 -72.10
CA LYS A 3 3.64 -25.46 -71.66
C LYS A 3 4.03 -24.06 -71.19
N ASN A 4 3.46 -23.04 -71.82
CA ASN A 4 3.63 -21.63 -71.44
C ASN A 4 2.97 -21.30 -70.09
N LYS A 5 1.82 -21.90 -69.76
CA LYS A 5 1.16 -21.71 -68.45
C LYS A 5 1.95 -22.35 -67.31
N ILE A 6 2.55 -23.51 -67.53
CA ILE A 6 3.41 -24.18 -66.53
C ILE A 6 4.63 -23.30 -66.23
N ILE A 7 5.27 -22.77 -67.29
CA ILE A 7 6.44 -21.89 -67.14
C ILE A 7 6.07 -20.61 -66.38
N SER A 8 4.92 -19.98 -66.66
CA SER A 8 4.45 -18.79 -65.93
C SER A 8 4.19 -19.06 -64.45
N ILE A 9 3.58 -20.20 -64.10
CA ILE A 9 3.31 -20.56 -62.71
C ILE A 9 4.61 -20.81 -61.95
N VAL A 10 5.57 -21.51 -62.55
CA VAL A 10 6.89 -21.75 -61.94
C VAL A 10 7.64 -20.43 -61.73
N LEU A 11 7.57 -19.50 -62.68
CA LEU A 11 8.17 -18.17 -62.54
C LEU A 11 7.55 -17.35 -61.40
N ILE A 12 6.22 -17.36 -61.26
CA ILE A 12 5.54 -16.65 -60.17
C ILE A 12 5.93 -17.23 -58.81
N ILE A 13 5.97 -18.56 -58.70
CA ILE A 13 6.38 -19.25 -57.48
C ILE A 13 7.86 -18.93 -57.16
N ALA A 14 8.74 -18.95 -58.15
CA ALA A 14 10.15 -18.61 -57.98
C ALA A 14 10.32 -17.15 -57.52
N VAL A 15 9.59 -16.20 -58.12
CA VAL A 15 9.62 -14.78 -57.72
C VAL A 15 9.08 -14.60 -56.30
N TYR A 16 8.02 -15.33 -55.92
CA TYR A 16 7.47 -15.29 -54.56
C TYR A 16 8.46 -15.83 -53.52
N PHE A 17 9.09 -16.98 -53.77
CA PHE A 17 10.10 -17.52 -52.86
C PHE A 17 11.36 -16.67 -52.81
N PHE A 18 11.74 -16.04 -53.93
CA PHE A 18 12.87 -15.14 -53.98
C PHE A 18 12.58 -13.83 -53.21
N SER A 19 11.39 -13.25 -53.36
CA SER A 19 10.99 -12.02 -52.67
C SER A 19 10.76 -12.23 -51.17
N SER A 20 10.15 -13.35 -50.79
CA SER A 20 9.97 -13.73 -49.38
C SER A 20 11.30 -14.14 -48.73
N GLY A 21 12.19 -14.83 -49.45
CA GLY A 21 13.54 -15.15 -48.99
C GLY A 21 14.39 -13.90 -48.79
N ILE A 22 14.36 -12.96 -49.73
CA ILE A 22 15.04 -11.65 -49.59
C ILE A 22 14.43 -10.85 -48.44
N SER A 23 13.10 -10.80 -48.30
CA SER A 23 12.46 -10.10 -47.18
C SER A 23 12.85 -10.72 -45.85
N TYR A 24 12.80 -12.05 -45.73
CA TYR A 24 13.23 -12.74 -44.52
C TYR A 24 14.71 -12.49 -44.23
N PHE A 25 15.58 -12.46 -45.23
CA PHE A 25 17.00 -12.19 -45.02
C PHE A 25 17.26 -10.73 -44.65
N ILE A 26 16.59 -9.77 -45.29
CA ILE A 26 16.68 -8.34 -44.95
C ILE A 26 16.14 -8.10 -43.55
N PHE A 27 14.97 -8.61 -43.20
CA PHE A 27 14.40 -8.43 -41.86
C PHE A 27 15.15 -9.23 -40.81
N SER A 28 15.59 -10.47 -41.06
CA SER A 28 16.37 -11.22 -40.05
C SER A 28 17.75 -10.64 -39.81
N LYS A 29 18.38 -10.02 -40.83
CA LYS A 29 19.68 -9.33 -40.68
C LYS A 29 19.53 -7.90 -40.18
N ALA A 30 18.44 -7.19 -40.49
CA ALA A 30 18.10 -5.88 -39.92
C ALA A 30 17.59 -5.99 -38.47
N LEU A 31 16.95 -7.10 -38.10
CA LEU A 31 16.67 -7.50 -36.71
C LEU A 31 17.82 -8.33 -36.10
N GLY A 32 18.97 -8.39 -36.77
CA GLY A 32 20.17 -9.07 -36.28
C GLY A 32 20.80 -8.31 -35.13
N SER A 33 20.64 -8.84 -33.91
CA SER A 33 21.49 -8.62 -32.72
C SER A 33 21.62 -7.20 -32.14
N SER A 34 20.71 -6.27 -32.44
CA SER A 34 20.37 -5.23 -31.45
C SER A 34 19.09 -5.70 -30.78
N GLY A 35 19.20 -6.19 -29.54
CA GLY A 35 18.01 -6.44 -28.74
C GLY A 35 17.14 -5.19 -28.81
N LEU A 36 15.89 -5.35 -29.24
CA LEU A 36 14.83 -4.40 -28.89
C LEU A 36 14.58 -4.52 -27.38
N SER A 37 15.61 -4.28 -26.56
CA SER A 37 15.40 -3.49 -25.36
C SER A 37 15.15 -2.09 -25.91
N SER A 38 13.89 -1.74 -26.14
CA SER A 38 13.53 -0.38 -25.78
C SER A 38 13.71 -0.37 -24.27
N PRO A 39 14.78 0.22 -23.70
CA PRO A 39 14.76 0.45 -22.26
C PRO A 39 13.51 1.28 -22.06
N VAL A 40 12.52 0.71 -21.37
CA VAL A 40 11.39 1.49 -20.91
C VAL A 40 12.03 2.68 -20.21
N SER A 41 11.81 3.89 -20.74
CA SER A 41 12.45 5.08 -20.22
C SER A 41 12.15 5.17 -18.72
N GLY A 42 13.09 5.64 -17.91
CA GLY A 42 12.83 5.82 -16.49
C GLY A 42 11.70 6.83 -16.25
N PRO A 43 11.04 6.79 -15.08
CA PRO A 43 10.10 7.84 -14.69
C PRO A 43 10.78 9.21 -14.64
N LYS A 44 10.01 10.28 -14.86
CA LYS A 44 10.47 11.66 -14.73
C LYS A 44 10.28 12.14 -13.30
N LYS A 45 11.06 13.12 -12.83
CA LYS A 45 10.84 13.81 -11.54
C LYS A 45 10.19 15.18 -11.77
N THR A 46 9.22 15.56 -10.95
CA THR A 46 8.71 16.94 -10.88
C THR A 46 9.73 17.86 -10.20
N ALA A 47 9.47 19.17 -10.22
CA ALA A 47 10.29 20.15 -9.51
C ALA A 47 10.32 19.89 -7.98
N GLU A 48 9.23 19.32 -7.45
CA GLU A 48 9.06 18.93 -6.05
C GLU A 48 9.61 17.51 -5.75
N GLY A 49 10.28 16.88 -6.73
CA GLY A 49 10.96 15.60 -6.57
C GLY A 49 10.07 14.36 -6.66
N LYS A 50 8.77 14.51 -6.94
CA LYS A 50 7.84 13.39 -7.12
C LYS A 50 8.08 12.70 -8.47
N LEU A 51 8.02 11.37 -8.49
CA LEU A 51 8.08 10.60 -9.73
C LEU A 51 6.76 10.62 -10.49
N VAL A 52 6.86 10.84 -11.79
CA VAL A 52 5.76 10.81 -12.76
C VAL A 52 6.07 9.74 -13.79
N PHE A 53 5.20 8.73 -13.82
CA PHE A 53 5.23 7.65 -14.80
C PHE A 53 4.44 8.05 -16.04
N ASP A 54 4.81 7.47 -17.18
CA ASP A 54 4.15 7.70 -18.45
C ASP A 54 2.72 7.13 -18.40
N PRO A 55 1.67 7.98 -18.50
CA PRO A 55 0.29 7.55 -18.38
C PRO A 55 -0.22 6.77 -19.59
N ASP A 56 0.47 6.88 -20.75
CA ASP A 56 0.04 6.27 -22.01
C ASP A 56 0.54 4.82 -22.15
N LEU A 57 1.43 4.38 -21.25
CA LEU A 57 1.92 3.01 -21.25
C LEU A 57 0.82 2.00 -20.86
N PRO A 58 0.74 0.84 -21.54
CA PRO A 58 -0.18 -0.23 -21.16
C PRO A 58 0.01 -0.67 -19.71
N ARG A 59 -1.10 -0.82 -18.98
CA ARG A 59 -1.13 -1.28 -17.60
C ARG A 59 -1.35 -2.79 -17.53
N THR A 60 -0.25 -3.55 -17.58
CA THR A 60 -0.25 -5.02 -17.65
C THR A 60 0.41 -5.69 -16.46
N GLU A 61 1.08 -4.94 -15.60
CA GLU A 61 1.84 -5.47 -14.48
C GLU A 61 1.02 -5.39 -13.19
N GLU A 62 0.72 -6.53 -12.60
CA GLU A 62 -0.05 -6.62 -11.36
C GLU A 62 0.85 -6.32 -10.15
N CYS A 63 0.44 -5.37 -9.31
CA CYS A 63 1.13 -5.07 -8.06
C CYS A 63 0.91 -6.20 -7.03
N PRO A 64 1.97 -6.75 -6.42
CA PRO A 64 1.83 -7.88 -5.51
C PRO A 64 1.11 -7.56 -4.19
N LEU A 65 1.03 -6.29 -3.79
CA LEU A 65 0.41 -5.90 -2.52
C LEU A 65 -1.11 -5.75 -2.60
N ASN A 66 -1.65 -5.30 -3.74
CA ASN A 66 -3.04 -4.89 -3.87
C ASN A 66 -3.69 -5.25 -5.22
N GLY A 67 -2.95 -5.88 -6.14
CA GLY A 67 -3.45 -6.32 -7.43
C GLY A 67 -3.69 -5.21 -8.46
N ALA A 68 -3.43 -3.95 -8.13
CA ALA A 68 -3.58 -2.86 -9.08
C ALA A 68 -2.68 -3.08 -10.31
N MET A 69 -3.20 -2.78 -11.50
CA MET A 69 -2.47 -2.94 -12.75
C MET A 69 -1.72 -1.65 -13.09
N TYR A 70 -0.43 -1.77 -13.37
CA TYR A 70 0.49 -0.69 -13.67
C TYR A 70 1.33 -0.97 -14.91
N SER A 71 2.10 0.01 -15.35
CA SER A 71 2.96 -0.14 -16.52
C SER A 71 4.24 -0.92 -16.21
N LYS A 72 4.89 -1.45 -17.24
CA LYS A 72 6.25 -2.04 -17.13
C LYS A 72 7.28 -1.06 -16.58
N GLN A 73 7.09 0.25 -16.80
CA GLN A 73 7.95 1.29 -16.25
C GLN A 73 7.87 1.33 -14.72
N GLN A 74 6.64 1.29 -14.18
CA GLN A 74 6.40 1.28 -12.74
C GLN A 74 6.95 -0.02 -12.13
N LYS A 75 6.73 -1.16 -12.79
CA LYS A 75 7.30 -2.43 -12.35
C LYS A 75 8.81 -2.41 -12.23
N ALA A 76 9.49 -1.99 -13.29
CA ALA A 76 10.94 -1.86 -13.31
C ALA A 76 11.47 -0.85 -12.27
N TRP A 77 10.62 0.06 -11.79
CA TRP A 77 10.95 0.97 -10.69
C TRP A 77 10.76 0.29 -9.32
N TRP A 78 9.59 -0.30 -9.04
CA TRP A 78 9.33 -0.89 -7.72
C TRP A 78 10.13 -2.15 -7.42
N GLU A 79 10.52 -2.90 -8.44
CA GLU A 79 11.36 -4.10 -8.30
C GLU A 79 12.78 -3.78 -7.81
N LYS A 80 13.14 -2.50 -7.65
CA LYS A 80 14.45 -2.06 -7.12
C LYS A 80 14.43 -1.78 -5.62
N HIS A 81 13.27 -1.84 -4.98
CA HIS A 81 13.12 -1.59 -3.57
C HIS A 81 12.20 -2.63 -2.93
N ARG A 82 11.91 -2.43 -1.64
CA ARG A 82 11.06 -3.28 -0.81
C ARG A 82 9.90 -2.47 -0.22
N PRO A 83 8.87 -3.11 0.36
CA PRO A 83 7.77 -2.41 1.00
C PRO A 83 8.24 -1.43 2.06
N LEU A 84 7.62 -0.25 2.06
CA LEU A 84 7.85 0.81 3.01
C LEU A 84 6.57 1.10 3.78
N GLY A 85 6.55 0.73 5.06
CA GLY A 85 5.52 1.13 6.00
C GLY A 85 5.87 2.48 6.62
N VAL A 86 4.92 3.40 6.61
CA VAL A 86 5.06 4.70 7.28
C VAL A 86 3.92 4.91 8.25
N MET A 87 4.26 5.26 9.48
CA MET A 87 3.29 5.68 10.48
C MET A 87 2.82 7.10 10.18
N ILE A 88 1.53 7.29 9.89
CA ILE A 88 0.94 8.60 9.56
C ILE A 88 -0.05 9.01 10.64
N GLU A 89 0.09 10.25 11.12
CA GLU A 89 -0.75 10.90 12.11
C GLU A 89 -2.22 10.96 11.69
N ASN A 90 -3.13 10.90 12.66
CA ASN A 90 -4.56 11.11 12.42
C ASN A 90 -5.27 12.03 13.42
N HIS A 91 -4.53 12.68 14.32
CA HIS A 91 -5.06 13.76 15.14
C HIS A 91 -5.76 14.83 14.28
N GLU A 92 -6.88 15.38 14.76
CA GLU A 92 -7.70 16.35 14.00
C GLU A 92 -6.90 17.56 13.51
N GLY A 93 -6.07 18.14 14.38
CA GLY A 93 -5.18 19.27 14.05
C GLY A 93 -4.07 18.94 13.03
N ALA A 94 -3.94 17.68 12.62
CA ALA A 94 -3.01 17.24 11.58
C ALA A 94 -3.68 17.02 10.21
N ARG A 95 -5.01 17.01 10.13
CA ARG A 95 -5.73 16.73 8.88
C ARG A 95 -5.76 17.99 7.99
N PRO A 96 -5.77 17.86 6.64
CA PRO A 96 -5.65 16.62 5.86
C PRO A 96 -4.21 16.09 5.78
N GLN A 97 -4.04 14.77 5.81
CA GLN A 97 -2.76 14.10 5.59
C GLN A 97 -2.30 14.20 4.12
N SER A 98 -1.02 13.94 3.89
CA SER A 98 -0.40 13.84 2.57
C SER A 98 -0.03 12.40 2.25
N GLY A 99 -0.37 11.95 1.04
CA GLY A 99 0.21 10.76 0.44
C GLY A 99 -0.54 9.44 0.72
N LEU A 100 -1.64 9.46 1.46
CA LEU A 100 -2.45 8.27 1.74
C LEU A 100 -3.07 7.67 0.45
N SER A 101 -3.45 8.51 -0.52
CA SER A 101 -4.04 8.08 -1.80
C SER A 101 -3.10 7.26 -2.70
N PHE A 102 -1.80 7.26 -2.39
CA PHE A 102 -0.78 6.51 -3.15
C PHE A 102 -0.33 5.22 -2.44
N ALA A 103 -0.86 4.94 -1.25
CA ALA A 103 -0.55 3.70 -0.53
C ALA A 103 -1.12 2.48 -1.28
N ASP A 104 -0.46 1.34 -1.13
CA ASP A 104 -0.98 0.08 -1.65
C ASP A 104 -1.90 -0.60 -0.64
N VAL A 105 -1.56 -0.50 0.64
CA VAL A 105 -2.34 -0.98 1.78
C VAL A 105 -2.29 0.03 2.92
N ILE A 106 -3.42 0.24 3.60
CA ILE A 106 -3.49 1.08 4.80
C ILE A 106 -4.08 0.25 5.94
N TYR A 107 -3.51 0.36 7.13
CA TYR A 107 -4.11 -0.13 8.37
C TYR A 107 -4.45 1.06 9.25
N GLU A 108 -5.65 1.09 9.80
CA GLU A 108 -6.08 2.06 10.80
C GLU A 108 -6.46 1.34 12.09
N ALA A 109 -5.95 1.83 13.22
CA ALA A 109 -6.27 1.31 14.55
C ALA A 109 -6.17 2.45 15.57
N VAL A 110 -6.84 2.30 16.72
CA VAL A 110 -6.69 3.25 17.83
C VAL A 110 -5.24 3.23 18.31
N ALA A 111 -4.65 4.41 18.45
CA ALA A 111 -3.31 4.60 18.99
C ALA A 111 -3.37 4.92 20.48
N GLU A 112 -3.80 6.14 20.82
CA GLU A 112 -3.71 6.67 22.19
C GLU A 112 -4.95 7.51 22.47
N GLY A 113 -5.65 7.20 23.57
CA GLY A 113 -6.80 7.99 24.03
C GLY A 113 -7.84 8.26 22.95
N GLY A 114 -8.26 7.23 22.21
CA GLY A 114 -9.31 7.32 21.18
C GLY A 114 -8.81 7.78 19.80
N ILE A 115 -7.62 8.36 19.72
CA ILE A 115 -7.04 8.85 18.46
C ILE A 115 -6.55 7.67 17.63
N THR A 116 -7.09 7.47 16.42
CA THR A 116 -6.57 6.44 15.49
C THR A 116 -5.25 6.89 14.85
N ARG A 117 -4.53 5.95 14.23
CA ARG A 117 -3.32 6.23 13.43
C ARG A 117 -3.27 5.29 12.25
N PHE A 118 -2.56 5.70 11.19
CA PHE A 118 -2.37 4.86 10.03
C PHE A 118 -0.99 4.24 9.98
N LEU A 119 -0.91 2.96 9.62
CA LEU A 119 0.25 2.38 8.96
C LEU A 119 -0.05 2.32 7.47
N SER A 120 0.62 3.14 6.67
CA SER A 120 0.48 3.15 5.21
C SER A 120 1.66 2.44 4.57
N VAL A 121 1.38 1.41 3.77
CA VAL A 121 2.38 0.58 3.09
C VAL A 121 2.46 0.97 1.63
N TYR A 122 3.65 1.36 1.19
CA TYR A 122 3.96 1.80 -0.16
C TYR A 122 4.91 0.81 -0.83
N TYR A 123 4.66 0.49 -2.10
CA TYR A 123 5.54 -0.32 -2.92
C TYR A 123 5.44 0.01 -4.41
N CYS A 124 4.25 -0.04 -5.00
CA CYS A 124 4.08 0.01 -6.45
C CYS A 124 3.94 1.42 -7.05
N GLN A 125 3.89 2.44 -6.19
CA GLN A 125 3.80 3.85 -6.59
C GLN A 125 4.65 4.76 -5.69
N ASP A 126 5.08 5.89 -6.24
CA ASP A 126 5.69 6.96 -5.49
C ASP A 126 4.61 7.91 -4.94
N ALA A 127 4.57 8.07 -3.62
CA ALA A 127 3.64 9.00 -2.96
C ALA A 127 4.12 10.46 -3.03
N GLY A 128 5.39 10.67 -3.35
CA GLY A 128 6.06 11.95 -3.13
C GLY A 128 6.17 12.25 -1.64
N GLN A 129 5.88 13.49 -1.25
CA GLN A 129 5.83 13.90 0.16
C GLN A 129 4.70 13.18 0.91
N LEU A 130 4.95 12.70 2.12
CA LEU A 130 3.94 12.07 2.97
C LEU A 130 4.07 12.51 4.43
N GLY A 131 2.95 12.44 5.14
CA GLY A 131 2.89 12.81 6.55
C GLY A 131 1.57 13.50 6.96
N PRO A 132 1.49 14.00 8.20
CA PRO A 132 2.59 14.02 9.17
C PRO A 132 2.99 12.62 9.64
N VAL A 133 4.28 12.33 9.75
CA VAL A 133 4.80 11.04 10.24
C VAL A 133 4.71 11.01 11.76
N ARG A 134 4.31 9.86 12.33
CA ARG A 134 4.07 9.70 13.76
C ARG A 134 4.69 8.47 14.38
N SER A 135 4.45 8.32 15.68
CA SER A 135 5.14 7.34 16.51
C SER A 135 4.69 5.89 16.25
N ALA A 136 5.61 4.96 16.47
CA ALA A 136 5.38 3.53 16.41
C ALA A 136 4.51 3.02 17.57
N ARG A 137 3.72 1.96 17.30
CA ARG A 137 3.01 1.14 18.30
C ARG A 137 3.14 -0.34 17.98
N THR A 138 3.01 -1.17 19.01
CA THR A 138 3.38 -2.59 18.99
C THR A 138 2.63 -3.42 17.95
N TYR A 139 1.34 -3.17 17.77
CA TYR A 139 0.49 -3.88 16.81
C TYR A 139 0.75 -3.44 15.36
N PHE A 140 1.14 -2.18 15.11
CA PHE A 140 1.58 -1.77 13.77
C PHE A 140 2.88 -2.45 13.36
N LEU A 141 3.79 -2.75 14.31
CA LEU A 141 4.99 -3.55 14.05
C LEU A 141 4.64 -4.97 13.60
N ASP A 142 3.60 -5.58 14.19
CA ASP A 142 3.11 -6.89 13.76
C ASP A 142 2.45 -6.85 12.36
N PHE A 143 1.78 -5.75 11.99
CA PHE A 143 1.19 -5.59 10.66
C PHE A 143 2.23 -5.32 9.58
N ILE A 144 3.22 -4.44 9.83
CA ILE A 144 4.27 -4.20 8.83
C ILE A 144 5.15 -5.44 8.66
N SER A 145 5.33 -6.27 9.70
CA SER A 145 6.04 -7.56 9.62
C SER A 145 5.44 -8.57 8.62
N GLU A 146 4.23 -8.32 8.10
CA GLU A 146 3.62 -9.17 7.07
C GLU A 146 4.21 -8.96 5.67
N TYR A 147 5.00 -7.90 5.47
CA TYR A 147 5.46 -7.42 4.17
C TYR A 147 6.92 -7.80 3.87
N GLY A 148 7.34 -8.98 4.35
CA GLY A 148 8.68 -9.54 4.17
C GLY A 148 9.43 -9.68 5.49
N ASP A 149 10.65 -10.23 5.42
CA ASP A 149 11.46 -10.47 6.62
C ASP A 149 11.99 -9.17 7.25
N SER A 150 12.24 -8.14 6.42
CA SER A 150 12.78 -6.83 6.83
C SER A 150 12.17 -5.67 6.02
N PRO A 151 10.86 -5.42 6.16
CA PRO A 151 10.17 -4.29 5.52
C PRO A 151 10.70 -2.97 6.10
N LEU A 152 10.79 -1.91 5.30
CA LEU A 152 11.21 -0.61 5.83
C LEU A 152 10.09 -0.03 6.69
N TYR A 153 10.45 0.52 7.86
CA TYR A 153 9.48 1.04 8.80
C TYR A 153 9.85 2.46 9.26
N ALA A 154 9.14 3.46 8.74
CA ALA A 154 9.38 4.87 9.04
C ALA A 154 8.41 5.43 10.07
N HIS A 155 8.95 6.10 11.08
CA HIS A 155 8.20 6.67 12.19
C HIS A 155 8.96 7.81 12.88
N VAL A 156 8.28 8.50 13.80
CA VAL A 156 8.85 9.55 14.64
C VAL A 156 8.72 9.14 16.10
N GLY A 157 9.74 8.42 16.59
CA GLY A 157 9.73 7.82 17.92
C GLY A 157 8.65 6.76 18.11
N GLY A 158 8.38 6.36 19.35
CA GLY A 158 7.47 5.26 19.65
C GLY A 158 7.15 5.24 21.13
N ALA A 159 6.16 4.44 21.52
CA ALA A 159 5.98 4.10 22.92
C ALA A 159 7.28 3.46 23.45
N ASN A 160 7.81 4.01 24.54
CA ASN A 160 9.13 3.69 25.07
C ASN A 160 9.13 3.41 26.59
N GLN A 161 7.94 3.32 27.19
CA GLN A 161 7.80 2.92 28.59
C GLN A 161 8.14 1.44 28.74
N PRO A 162 8.95 1.04 29.73
CA PRO A 162 9.16 -0.37 30.02
C PRO A 162 7.83 -1.09 30.30
N GLY A 163 7.50 -2.08 29.49
CA GLY A 163 6.22 -2.78 29.58
C GLY A 163 5.80 -3.39 28.25
N PRO A 164 4.60 -4.00 28.21
CA PRO A 164 4.12 -4.73 27.04
C PRO A 164 3.86 -3.84 25.82
N ALA A 165 3.71 -2.52 26.01
CA ALA A 165 3.55 -1.56 24.92
C ALA A 165 4.84 -0.85 24.49
N ASN A 166 6.02 -1.31 24.94
CA ASN A 166 7.32 -0.75 24.55
C ASN A 166 7.66 -1.01 23.07
N ALA A 167 7.09 -0.20 22.17
CA ALA A 167 7.30 -0.33 20.73
C ALA A 167 8.76 -0.09 20.31
N LEU A 168 9.48 0.84 20.95
CA LEU A 168 10.89 1.07 20.61
C LEU A 168 11.78 -0.10 21.05
N GLY A 169 11.53 -0.67 22.23
CA GLY A 169 12.19 -1.91 22.65
C GLY A 169 11.87 -3.08 21.73
N GLN A 170 10.62 -3.22 21.31
CA GLN A 170 10.17 -4.26 20.38
C GLN A 170 10.86 -4.18 19.01
N ILE A 171 11.16 -2.97 18.51
CA ILE A 171 11.96 -2.78 17.28
C ILE A 171 13.37 -3.38 17.46
N GLY A 172 13.98 -3.19 18.64
CA GLY A 172 15.25 -3.81 19.00
C GLY A 172 15.14 -5.35 19.10
N ASP A 173 14.12 -5.87 19.77
CA ASP A 173 13.85 -7.31 19.89
C ASP A 173 13.62 -7.98 18.53
N TYR A 174 13.11 -7.23 17.55
CA TYR A 174 12.89 -7.70 16.18
C TYR A 174 14.17 -7.66 15.34
N GLY A 175 15.25 -7.06 15.85
CA GLY A 175 16.52 -6.86 15.14
C GLY A 175 16.42 -5.76 14.08
N TRP A 176 15.47 -4.83 14.20
CA TRP A 176 15.23 -3.80 13.20
C TRP A 176 16.02 -2.52 13.44
N GLU A 177 16.42 -2.29 14.69
CA GLU A 177 17.19 -1.11 15.10
C GLU A 177 18.49 -1.00 14.27
N GLY A 178 18.67 0.14 13.61
CA GLY A 178 19.84 0.35 12.76
C GLY A 178 19.84 -0.42 11.44
N TYR A 179 18.78 -1.18 11.14
CA TYR A 179 18.63 -1.96 9.92
C TYR A 179 17.45 -1.43 9.07
N ASN A 180 16.28 -2.04 9.15
CA ASN A 180 15.06 -1.63 8.44
C ASN A 180 14.21 -0.61 9.20
N ASP A 181 14.61 -0.25 10.43
CA ASP A 181 14.02 0.85 11.20
C ASP A 181 14.49 2.22 10.69
N LEU A 182 13.52 3.07 10.32
CA LEU A 182 13.72 4.42 9.81
C LEU A 182 13.13 5.45 10.79
N ASN A 183 13.67 5.49 12.00
CA ASN A 183 13.28 6.44 13.03
C ASN A 183 13.87 7.84 12.77
N GLN A 184 12.99 8.85 12.69
CA GLN A 184 13.40 10.25 12.49
C GLN A 184 14.40 10.75 13.55
N PHE A 185 14.36 10.26 14.79
CA PHE A 185 15.33 10.66 15.81
C PHE A 185 16.78 10.27 15.49
N SER A 186 16.99 9.29 14.60
CA SER A 186 18.31 8.88 14.10
C SER A 186 18.57 9.32 12.66
N ILE A 187 17.55 9.87 11.97
CA ILE A 187 17.60 10.23 10.56
C ILE A 187 17.05 11.64 10.38
N GLY A 188 17.95 12.61 10.18
CA GLY A 188 17.59 14.01 10.00
C GLY A 188 17.27 14.42 8.56
N PHE A 189 17.33 15.73 8.34
CA PHE A 189 17.27 16.33 7.01
C PHE A 189 18.38 15.76 6.09
N PRO A 190 18.12 15.51 4.79
CA PRO A 190 16.92 15.84 4.04
C PRO A 190 15.84 14.76 4.02
N VAL A 191 16.01 13.64 4.74
CA VAL A 191 15.08 12.50 4.69
C VAL A 191 13.79 12.81 5.44
N PHE A 192 13.92 13.45 6.59
CA PHE A 192 12.81 13.98 7.39
C PHE A 192 12.95 15.49 7.56
N TRP A 193 11.82 16.20 7.55
CA TRP A 193 11.79 17.65 7.77
C TRP A 193 10.49 18.08 8.43
N ARG A 194 10.51 19.24 9.11
CA ARG A 194 9.29 19.86 9.65
C ARG A 194 8.73 20.84 8.61
N ASP A 195 7.45 20.71 8.29
CA ASP A 195 6.70 21.67 7.47
C ASP A 195 5.64 22.34 8.36
N TYR A 196 5.99 23.48 8.94
CA TYR A 196 5.11 24.24 9.85
C TYR A 196 3.98 24.97 9.12
N GLU A 197 4.16 25.26 7.82
CA GLU A 197 3.22 26.04 7.02
C GLU A 197 2.23 25.18 6.21
N ARG A 198 2.32 23.85 6.35
CA ARG A 198 1.53 22.87 5.60
C ARG A 198 0.02 23.15 5.54
N LEU A 199 -0.58 23.69 6.59
CA LEU A 199 -2.02 23.94 6.70
C LEU A 199 -2.40 25.40 6.45
N GLY A 200 -1.43 26.30 6.21
CA GLY A 200 -1.67 27.74 6.15
C GLY A 200 -2.07 28.36 7.51
N HIS A 201 -1.92 27.61 8.59
CA HIS A 201 -2.06 28.05 9.98
C HIS A 201 -1.08 27.29 10.87
N THR A 202 -0.81 27.80 12.07
CA THR A 202 0.05 27.14 13.04
C THR A 202 -0.48 25.75 13.39
N ALA A 203 0.33 24.73 13.18
CA ALA A 203 0.11 23.38 13.67
C ALA A 203 1.10 23.08 14.81
N ALA A 204 0.66 22.32 15.82
CA ALA A 204 1.54 21.88 16.89
C ALA A 204 2.73 21.10 16.30
N THR A 205 3.91 21.23 16.89
CA THR A 205 5.17 20.69 16.32
C THR A 205 5.02 19.23 15.96
N GLU A 206 4.42 18.44 16.82
CA GLU A 206 4.16 17.01 16.66
C GLU A 206 3.35 16.64 15.40
N HIS A 207 2.62 17.59 14.80
CA HIS A 207 1.82 17.42 13.57
C HIS A 207 2.50 17.97 12.31
N THR A 208 3.80 18.28 12.35
CA THR A 208 4.51 18.90 11.22
C THR A 208 5.67 18.07 10.66
N MET A 209 5.94 16.85 11.15
CA MET A 209 7.04 16.04 10.60
C MET A 209 6.63 15.37 9.29
N TYR A 210 7.43 15.53 8.25
CA TYR A 210 7.20 14.99 6.91
C TYR A 210 8.40 14.17 6.43
N SER A 211 8.13 13.33 5.43
CA SER A 211 9.15 12.64 4.65
C SER A 211 8.69 12.50 3.19
N ALA A 212 9.46 11.79 2.36
CA ALA A 212 9.04 11.36 1.04
C ALA A 212 9.45 9.92 0.79
N THR A 213 8.58 9.16 0.12
CA THR A 213 8.79 7.74 -0.22
C THR A 213 10.15 7.50 -0.90
N GLU A 214 10.46 8.30 -1.92
CA GLU A 214 11.73 8.19 -2.65
C GLU A 214 12.96 8.44 -1.76
N LYS A 215 12.92 9.44 -0.88
CA LYS A 215 14.02 9.73 0.05
C LYS A 215 14.24 8.61 1.06
N LEU A 216 13.16 7.97 1.54
CA LEU A 216 13.23 6.85 2.48
C LEU A 216 13.84 5.61 1.81
N TRP A 217 13.41 5.26 0.59
CA TRP A 217 14.01 4.17 -0.17
C TRP A 217 15.46 4.45 -0.55
N GLU A 218 15.79 5.67 -0.99
CA GLU A 218 17.17 6.04 -1.29
C GLU A 218 18.07 5.95 -0.05
N TYR A 219 17.60 6.42 1.11
CA TYR A 219 18.35 6.32 2.37
C TYR A 219 18.58 4.86 2.75
N ALA A 220 17.54 4.02 2.68
CA ALA A 220 17.65 2.60 2.95
C ALA A 220 18.67 1.90 2.02
N ALA A 221 18.59 2.16 0.71
CA ALA A 221 19.51 1.57 -0.25
C ALA A 221 20.97 2.03 -0.05
N LYS A 222 21.19 3.34 0.15
CA LYS A 222 22.54 3.92 0.25
C LYS A 222 23.21 3.61 1.60
N THR A 223 22.47 3.79 2.69
CA THR A 223 23.00 3.76 4.07
C THR A 223 22.81 2.41 4.73
N ARG A 224 21.63 1.79 4.56
CA ARG A 224 21.30 0.50 5.20
C ARG A 224 21.58 -0.72 4.31
N LYS A 225 21.97 -0.50 3.05
CA LYS A 225 22.15 -1.55 2.05
C LYS A 225 20.90 -2.40 1.83
N LEU A 226 19.72 -1.78 1.99
CA LEU A 226 18.42 -2.42 1.79
C LEU A 226 17.74 -1.88 0.53
N SER A 227 17.87 -2.62 -0.57
CA SER A 227 17.10 -2.42 -1.82
C SER A 227 15.94 -3.42 -1.88
N ASP A 228 15.60 -3.96 -3.05
CA ASP A 228 14.83 -5.18 -3.21
C ASP A 228 15.48 -6.43 -2.56
N LYS A 229 16.79 -6.38 -2.30
CA LYS A 229 17.57 -7.45 -1.66
C LYS A 229 18.23 -7.01 -0.36
N ASN A 230 18.48 -7.96 0.53
CA ASN A 230 19.34 -7.76 1.71
C ASN A 230 20.84 -7.90 1.35
N GLU A 231 21.71 -7.79 2.36
CA GLU A 231 23.17 -7.90 2.18
C GLU A 231 23.61 -9.29 1.68
N ASP A 232 22.85 -10.33 2.01
CA ASP A 232 23.07 -11.71 1.55
C ASP A 232 22.55 -11.96 0.13
N GLY A 233 21.88 -10.97 -0.48
CA GLY A 233 21.36 -11.04 -1.84
C GLY A 233 19.97 -11.69 -1.96
N GLU A 234 19.33 -12.01 -0.83
CA GLU A 234 17.97 -12.57 -0.76
C GLU A 234 16.94 -11.49 -1.06
N LYS A 235 15.94 -11.80 -1.89
CA LYS A 235 14.88 -10.82 -2.21
C LYS A 235 13.88 -10.70 -1.07
N TRP A 236 13.36 -9.48 -0.88
CA TRP A 236 12.37 -9.20 0.18
C TRP A 236 11.10 -10.05 0.06
N ASP A 237 10.74 -10.47 -1.16
CA ASP A 237 9.48 -11.13 -1.49
C ASP A 237 9.54 -12.68 -1.49
N GLU A 238 10.69 -13.29 -1.17
CA GLU A 238 10.84 -14.77 -1.23
C GLU A 238 9.85 -15.53 -0.35
N LYS A 239 9.51 -14.96 0.82
CA LYS A 239 8.53 -15.52 1.76
C LYS A 239 7.22 -14.73 1.79
N PHE A 240 7.07 -13.72 0.93
CA PHE A 240 5.89 -12.88 0.92
C PHE A 240 4.69 -13.63 0.33
N ILE A 241 3.57 -13.61 1.05
CA ILE A 241 2.33 -14.22 0.61
C ILE A 241 1.40 -13.11 0.10
N SER A 242 1.28 -13.02 -1.21
CA SER A 242 0.32 -12.11 -1.86
C SER A 242 -1.11 -12.60 -1.65
N TYR A 243 -2.05 -11.64 -1.60
CA TYR A 243 -3.47 -11.98 -1.67
C TYR A 243 -3.86 -12.40 -3.08
N SER A 244 -5.01 -13.06 -3.21
CA SER A 244 -5.62 -13.29 -4.51
C SER A 244 -6.44 -12.08 -4.95
N PHE A 245 -6.37 -11.76 -6.24
CA PHE A 245 -7.10 -10.64 -6.81
C PHE A 245 -8.07 -11.08 -7.92
N LYS A 246 -9.15 -10.33 -8.07
CA LYS A 246 -10.15 -10.52 -9.12
C LYS A 246 -10.44 -9.21 -9.83
N LYS A 247 -11.05 -9.32 -11.02
CA LYS A 247 -11.67 -8.17 -11.68
C LYS A 247 -12.88 -7.70 -10.87
N ASP A 248 -13.18 -6.42 -11.00
CA ASP A 248 -14.40 -5.83 -10.50
C ASP A 248 -15.64 -6.59 -10.99
N GLU A 249 -16.68 -6.64 -10.16
CA GLU A 249 -17.99 -7.17 -10.56
C GLU A 249 -18.60 -6.34 -11.69
N ASP A 250 -19.51 -6.89 -12.50
CA ASP A 250 -20.23 -6.10 -13.51
C ASP A 250 -21.09 -5.00 -12.85
N ALA A 251 -21.09 -3.79 -13.40
CA ALA A 251 -21.84 -2.64 -12.82
C ALA A 251 -23.33 -2.96 -12.59
N ALA A 252 -23.95 -3.75 -13.48
CA ALA A 252 -25.35 -4.18 -13.37
C ALA A 252 -25.64 -5.11 -12.18
N LYS A 253 -24.62 -5.71 -11.57
CA LYS A 253 -24.73 -6.64 -10.42
C LYS A 253 -24.30 -5.98 -9.09
N ARG A 254 -23.91 -4.71 -9.13
CA ARG A 254 -23.51 -3.93 -7.95
C ARG A 254 -24.75 -3.19 -7.41
N PRO A 255 -24.88 -3.00 -6.08
CA PRO A 255 -26.00 -2.25 -5.53
C PRO A 255 -25.89 -0.76 -5.85
N VAL A 256 -27.01 -0.04 -5.74
CA VAL A 256 -27.06 1.41 -6.02
C VAL A 256 -26.19 2.20 -5.05
N SER A 257 -26.26 1.86 -3.76
CA SER A 257 -25.52 2.51 -2.68
C SER A 257 -25.31 1.54 -1.52
N GLN A 258 -24.29 1.81 -0.73
CA GLN A 258 -24.03 1.21 0.57
C GLN A 258 -23.24 2.22 1.39
N THR A 259 -23.58 2.39 2.66
CA THR A 259 -22.77 3.16 3.61
C THR A 259 -22.34 2.25 4.75
N VAL A 260 -21.03 2.18 4.99
CA VAL A 260 -20.46 1.47 6.14
C VAL A 260 -19.98 2.50 7.14
N HIS A 261 -20.60 2.51 8.31
CA HIS A 261 -20.26 3.39 9.43
C HIS A 261 -19.46 2.60 10.47
N LEU A 262 -18.34 3.16 10.90
CA LEU A 262 -17.43 2.57 11.88
C LEU A 262 -17.20 3.54 13.04
N GLU A 263 -17.35 3.03 14.25
CA GLU A 263 -16.99 3.73 15.48
C GLU A 263 -15.93 2.89 16.18
N PHE A 264 -14.68 3.37 16.19
CA PHE A 264 -13.59 2.68 16.89
C PHE A 264 -13.88 2.67 18.39
N TRP A 265 -14.08 3.85 18.97
CA TRP A 265 -14.62 4.09 20.31
C TRP A 265 -15.84 5.00 20.19
N GLU A 266 -17.00 4.60 20.75
CA GLU A 266 -18.27 5.35 20.64
C GLU A 266 -18.19 6.79 21.20
N SER A 267 -17.25 7.05 22.12
CA SER A 267 -17.02 8.37 22.72
C SER A 267 -16.34 9.37 21.79
N ASP A 268 -15.68 8.91 20.72
CA ASP A 268 -14.69 9.67 19.95
C ASP A 268 -15.17 9.95 18.53
N LYS A 269 -16.24 10.73 18.43
CA LYS A 269 -16.97 11.03 17.18
C LYS A 269 -16.10 11.60 16.05
N ASP A 270 -15.04 12.32 16.40
CA ASP A 270 -14.11 12.90 15.44
C ASP A 270 -13.24 11.85 14.72
N TYR A 271 -13.30 10.59 15.18
CA TYR A 271 -12.65 9.42 14.60
C TYR A 271 -13.65 8.41 14.03
N PHE A 272 -14.93 8.76 13.95
CA PHE A 272 -15.91 7.96 13.21
C PHE A 272 -15.56 7.95 11.72
N VAL A 273 -15.79 6.81 11.06
CA VAL A 273 -15.47 6.64 9.65
C VAL A 273 -16.70 6.20 8.90
N ASP A 274 -17.06 6.92 7.84
CA ASP A 274 -18.04 6.45 6.88
C ASP A 274 -17.36 6.11 5.55
N TRP A 275 -17.65 4.92 5.05
CA TRP A 275 -17.32 4.49 3.71
C TRP A 275 -18.58 4.48 2.86
N ILE A 276 -18.68 5.45 1.94
CA ILE A 276 -19.86 5.65 1.09
C ILE A 276 -19.56 5.09 -0.29
N TYR A 277 -20.26 4.01 -0.66
CA TYR A 277 -20.07 3.32 -1.93
C TYR A 277 -20.66 4.10 -3.11
N ASP A 278 -19.87 4.20 -4.19
CA ASP A 278 -20.26 4.76 -5.48
C ASP A 278 -20.24 3.66 -6.55
N ASN A 279 -21.43 3.30 -7.05
CA ASN A 279 -21.62 2.22 -8.03
C ASN A 279 -20.84 2.46 -9.33
N ALA A 280 -20.86 3.70 -9.83
CA ALA A 280 -20.31 4.09 -11.13
C ALA A 280 -18.78 3.91 -11.18
N SER A 281 -18.08 4.43 -10.16
CA SER A 281 -16.62 4.28 -10.05
C SER A 281 -16.18 2.96 -9.41
N ASN A 282 -17.09 2.25 -8.75
CA ASN A 282 -16.79 1.07 -7.94
C ASN A 282 -15.81 1.35 -6.80
N LEU A 283 -15.99 2.49 -6.12
CA LEU A 283 -15.13 2.96 -5.04
C LEU A 283 -15.96 3.30 -3.81
N TYR A 284 -15.39 3.08 -2.63
CA TYR A 284 -15.89 3.65 -1.39
C TYR A 284 -15.17 4.96 -1.12
N LYS A 285 -15.93 6.05 -0.94
CA LYS A 285 -15.42 7.36 -0.52
C LYS A 285 -15.36 7.41 1.00
N ARG A 286 -14.22 7.83 1.55
CA ARG A 286 -14.01 7.92 3.00
C ARG A 286 -14.43 9.29 3.52
N ASN A 287 -15.32 9.33 4.49
CA ASN A 287 -15.47 10.47 5.39
C ASN A 287 -14.77 10.16 6.72
N HIS A 288 -14.32 11.22 7.37
CA HIS A 288 -13.73 11.17 8.70
C HIS A 288 -14.44 12.17 9.59
N GLY A 289 -15.03 11.70 10.69
CA GLY A 289 -16.11 12.40 11.36
C GLY A 289 -17.21 12.71 10.35
N SER A 290 -17.67 13.96 10.31
CA SER A 290 -18.73 14.42 9.41
C SER A 290 -18.26 14.93 8.05
N SER A 291 -16.95 14.88 7.75
CA SER A 291 -16.35 15.55 6.60
C SER A 291 -15.65 14.61 5.62
N PRO A 292 -15.61 14.93 4.31
CA PRO A 292 -14.79 14.20 3.35
C PRO A 292 -13.32 14.13 3.79
N HIS A 293 -12.74 12.93 3.80
CA HIS A 293 -11.33 12.78 4.16
C HIS A 293 -10.45 13.08 2.96
N ILE A 294 -9.81 14.25 2.93
CA ILE A 294 -9.01 14.71 1.79
C ILE A 294 -7.54 14.30 1.94
N ASP A 295 -6.91 13.88 0.84
CA ASP A 295 -5.44 13.82 0.72
C ASP A 295 -4.93 15.15 0.19
N ARG A 296 -4.10 15.83 0.99
CA ARG A 296 -3.52 17.15 0.68
C ARG A 296 -2.74 17.17 -0.63
N ASN A 297 -2.06 16.07 -1.00
CA ASN A 297 -1.23 16.05 -2.21
C ASN A 297 -2.06 16.07 -3.50
N THR A 298 -3.29 15.56 -3.44
CA THR A 298 -4.16 15.46 -4.62
C THR A 298 -5.35 16.41 -4.55
N ASN A 299 -5.64 16.95 -3.36
CA ASN A 299 -6.86 17.69 -3.03
C ASN A 299 -8.13 16.91 -3.41
N LYS A 300 -8.08 15.58 -3.30
CA LYS A 300 -9.19 14.67 -3.58
C LYS A 300 -9.54 13.90 -2.32
N GLN A 301 -10.81 13.53 -2.22
CA GLN A 301 -11.29 12.63 -1.19
C GLN A 301 -10.63 11.26 -1.34
N LEU A 302 -10.23 10.67 -0.21
CA LEU A 302 -9.71 9.32 -0.15
C LEU A 302 -10.79 8.33 -0.56
N THR A 303 -10.35 7.34 -1.32
CA THR A 303 -11.20 6.26 -1.79
C THR A 303 -10.48 4.94 -1.66
N SER A 304 -11.24 3.86 -1.54
CA SER A 304 -10.70 2.50 -1.57
C SER A 304 -11.62 1.57 -2.34
N LYS A 305 -11.06 0.50 -2.91
CA LYS A 305 -11.83 -0.57 -3.55
C LYS A 305 -12.23 -1.67 -2.57
N ASN A 306 -11.43 -1.85 -1.52
CA ASN A 306 -11.58 -2.91 -0.55
C ASN A 306 -11.48 -2.32 0.86
N ILE A 307 -12.54 -2.46 1.65
CA ILE A 307 -12.52 -2.17 3.08
C ILE A 307 -12.59 -3.50 3.82
N VAL A 308 -11.66 -3.71 4.75
CA VAL A 308 -11.55 -4.97 5.50
C VAL A 308 -11.58 -4.63 6.98
N VAL A 309 -12.74 -4.80 7.59
CA VAL A 309 -12.92 -4.60 9.02
C VAL A 309 -12.46 -5.85 9.76
N LEU A 310 -11.40 -5.74 10.55
CA LEU A 310 -10.86 -6.81 11.38
C LEU A 310 -11.21 -6.53 12.84
N PHE A 311 -11.99 -7.42 13.45
CA PHE A 311 -12.32 -7.32 14.87
C PHE A 311 -11.20 -7.97 15.68
N MET A 312 -10.51 -7.17 16.50
CA MET A 312 -9.39 -7.60 17.33
C MET A 312 -9.61 -7.20 18.78
N GLN A 313 -9.13 -8.02 19.72
CA GLN A 313 -9.25 -7.68 21.12
C GLN A 313 -8.26 -6.57 21.47
N GLU A 314 -8.80 -5.43 21.85
CA GLU A 314 -8.09 -4.30 22.43
C GLU A 314 -8.04 -4.42 23.96
N SER A 315 -6.94 -3.96 24.55
CA SER A 315 -6.81 -3.82 26.00
C SER A 315 -5.81 -2.72 26.34
N SER A 316 -6.01 -2.03 27.45
CA SER A 316 -4.98 -1.14 28.01
C SER A 316 -3.70 -1.91 28.34
N ALA A 317 -2.56 -1.29 28.10
CA ALA A 317 -1.26 -1.90 28.32
C ALA A 317 -0.92 -2.05 29.82
N ASN A 318 -1.49 -1.20 30.68
CA ASN A 318 -1.23 -1.17 32.12
C ASN A 318 0.28 -1.11 32.44
N ASP A 319 1.02 -0.32 31.66
CA ASP A 319 2.48 -0.19 31.70
C ASP A 319 2.97 1.00 32.54
N GLY A 320 2.07 1.64 33.28
CA GLY A 320 2.38 2.81 34.10
C GLY A 320 2.45 4.13 33.31
N TYR A 321 2.15 4.14 32.02
CA TYR A 321 2.01 5.37 31.25
C TYR A 321 0.84 6.22 31.74
N GLU A 322 0.98 7.54 31.64
CA GLU A 322 -0.01 8.50 32.13
C GLU A 322 -1.41 8.21 31.55
N ARG A 323 -2.41 8.21 32.44
CA ARG A 323 -3.82 7.93 32.11
C ARG A 323 -4.07 6.58 31.41
N ASN A 324 -3.11 5.65 31.45
CA ASN A 324 -3.20 4.31 30.87
C ASN A 324 -3.59 4.30 29.38
N LEU A 325 -3.06 5.27 28.63
CA LEU A 325 -3.45 5.51 27.23
C LEU A 325 -2.78 4.58 26.22
N HIS A 326 -1.76 3.84 26.63
CA HIS A 326 -1.14 2.83 25.76
C HIS A 326 -2.05 1.61 25.63
N LEU A 327 -2.18 1.12 24.40
CA LEU A 327 -3.06 0.02 24.02
C LEU A 327 -2.26 -1.16 23.49
N LEU A 328 -2.86 -2.34 23.62
CA LEU A 328 -2.42 -3.58 23.01
C LEU A 328 -3.57 -4.14 22.17
N TYR A 329 -3.21 -4.78 21.06
CA TYR A 329 -4.15 -5.51 20.21
C TYR A 329 -3.70 -6.97 20.09
N LYS A 330 -4.64 -7.90 20.19
CA LYS A 330 -4.39 -9.32 19.91
C LYS A 330 -4.34 -9.57 18.40
N THR A 331 -3.20 -9.25 17.80
CA THR A 331 -2.93 -9.33 16.35
C THR A 331 -2.76 -10.76 15.82
N LYS A 332 -2.49 -11.73 16.70
CA LYS A 332 -2.22 -13.15 16.37
C LYS A 332 -3.39 -14.04 16.79
N GLY A 333 -3.65 -15.07 16.00
CA GLY A 333 -4.76 -16.00 16.19
C GLY A 333 -5.83 -15.84 15.13
N THR A 334 -7.10 -15.90 15.54
CA THR A 334 -8.27 -15.81 14.66
C THR A 334 -9.30 -14.86 15.22
N GLY A 335 -10.00 -14.14 14.35
CA GLY A 335 -11.10 -13.27 14.75
C GLY A 335 -12.08 -13.02 13.61
N LYS A 336 -13.15 -12.27 13.90
CA LYS A 336 -14.17 -11.92 12.91
C LYS A 336 -13.61 -10.93 11.90
N ALA A 337 -13.95 -11.10 10.63
CA ALA A 337 -13.68 -10.13 9.57
C ALA A 337 -14.97 -9.81 8.81
N VAL A 338 -15.10 -8.56 8.36
CA VAL A 338 -16.15 -8.14 7.45
C VAL A 338 -15.52 -7.35 6.32
N ILE A 339 -15.76 -7.79 5.08
CA ILE A 339 -15.13 -7.25 3.88
C ILE A 339 -16.19 -6.53 3.06
N PHE A 340 -15.87 -5.32 2.61
CA PHE A 340 -16.69 -4.54 1.71
C PHE A 340 -15.94 -4.30 0.40
N MET A 341 -16.50 -4.79 -0.70
CA MET A 341 -16.01 -4.62 -2.07
C MET A 341 -17.17 -4.78 -3.05
N ASP A 342 -17.15 -4.10 -4.20
CA ASP A 342 -18.27 -4.09 -5.17
C ASP A 342 -19.63 -3.66 -4.60
N GLY A 343 -19.65 -2.85 -3.53
CA GLY A 343 -20.86 -2.48 -2.79
C GLY A 343 -21.46 -3.62 -1.95
N LYS A 344 -20.78 -4.77 -1.86
CA LYS A 344 -21.26 -5.97 -1.19
C LYS A 344 -20.54 -6.14 0.14
N GLN A 345 -21.27 -6.61 1.14
CA GLN A 345 -20.74 -7.07 2.43
C GLN A 345 -20.48 -8.58 2.39
N ILE A 346 -19.28 -8.99 2.79
CA ILE A 346 -18.88 -10.40 2.95
C ILE A 346 -18.47 -10.60 4.40
N THR A 347 -19.19 -11.45 5.11
CA THR A 347 -18.82 -11.83 6.48
C THR A 347 -17.88 -13.02 6.44
N GLY A 348 -16.91 -13.03 7.36
CA GLY A 348 -15.90 -14.08 7.41
C GLY A 348 -15.01 -13.98 8.66
N LYS A 349 -13.77 -14.45 8.51
CA LYS A 349 -12.77 -14.48 9.58
C LYS A 349 -11.40 -14.10 9.07
N TRP A 350 -10.59 -13.51 9.95
CA TRP A 350 -9.16 -13.39 9.74
C TRP A 350 -8.41 -14.44 10.55
N LYS A 351 -7.23 -14.82 10.06
CA LYS A 351 -6.28 -15.70 10.76
C LYS A 351 -4.86 -15.21 10.54
N LYS A 352 -4.07 -15.11 11.61
CA LYS A 352 -2.65 -14.76 11.57
C LYS A 352 -1.88 -15.68 12.52
N ASP A 353 -1.05 -16.57 11.96
CA ASP A 353 -0.38 -17.61 12.74
C ASP A 353 0.76 -17.07 13.63
N GLY A 354 1.49 -16.06 13.16
CA GLY A 354 2.60 -15.47 13.89
C GLY A 354 2.90 -14.04 13.45
N ARG A 355 3.97 -13.45 14.00
CA ARG A 355 4.39 -12.07 13.70
C ARG A 355 4.60 -11.84 12.19
N THR A 356 5.37 -12.69 11.52
CA THR A 356 5.72 -12.51 10.10
C THR A 356 4.73 -13.16 9.14
N SER A 357 3.78 -13.96 9.64
CA SER A 357 2.75 -14.58 8.81
C SER A 357 1.80 -13.53 8.25
N ARG A 358 1.44 -13.63 6.97
CA ARG A 358 0.38 -12.80 6.37
C ARG A 358 -0.96 -13.02 7.10
N THR A 359 -1.69 -11.95 7.37
CA THR A 359 -3.07 -12.06 7.87
C THR A 359 -3.94 -12.60 6.74
N GLN A 360 -4.43 -13.84 6.87
CA GLN A 360 -5.29 -14.47 5.87
C GLN A 360 -6.76 -14.14 6.13
N ILE A 361 -7.50 -13.79 5.09
CA ILE A 361 -8.92 -13.44 5.16
C ILE A 361 -9.76 -14.50 4.45
N PHE A 362 -10.73 -15.05 5.15
CA PHE A 362 -11.63 -16.10 4.67
C PHE A 362 -13.07 -15.65 4.73
N ASP A 363 -13.90 -16.08 3.79
CA ASP A 363 -15.35 -15.91 3.85
C ASP A 363 -16.00 -16.94 4.81
N ASN A 364 -17.32 -16.84 5.00
CA ASN A 364 -18.08 -17.77 5.85
C ASN A 364 -18.09 -19.23 5.34
N ARG A 365 -17.69 -19.50 4.09
CA ARG A 365 -17.55 -20.87 3.55
C ARG A 365 -16.16 -21.44 3.83
N GLY A 366 -15.23 -20.61 4.30
CA GLY A 366 -13.84 -20.98 4.53
C GLY A 366 -12.93 -20.77 3.33
N ASP A 367 -13.43 -20.15 2.25
CA ASP A 367 -12.63 -19.83 1.06
C ASP A 367 -11.82 -18.55 1.31
N GLN A 368 -10.59 -18.49 0.80
CA GLN A 368 -9.81 -17.25 0.83
C GLN A 368 -10.49 -16.16 -0.01
N VAL A 369 -10.61 -14.97 0.55
CA VAL A 369 -11.19 -13.82 -0.14
C VAL A 369 -10.29 -13.39 -1.30
N LYS A 370 -10.90 -13.17 -2.47
CA LYS A 370 -10.25 -12.56 -3.63
C LYS A 370 -10.62 -11.08 -3.69
N PHE A 371 -9.67 -10.20 -3.45
CA PHE A 371 -9.90 -8.75 -3.42
C PHE A 371 -10.10 -8.16 -4.82
N ASN A 372 -10.81 -7.05 -4.89
CA ASN A 372 -10.74 -6.18 -6.07
C ASN A 372 -9.31 -5.63 -6.21
N ARG A 373 -8.85 -5.51 -7.45
CA ARG A 373 -7.55 -4.90 -7.76
C ARG A 373 -7.54 -3.41 -7.39
N GLY A 374 -6.74 -3.01 -6.42
CA GLY A 374 -6.61 -1.63 -5.93
C GLY A 374 -6.44 -1.56 -4.43
N LEU A 375 -6.33 -0.34 -3.90
CA LEU A 375 -6.10 -0.07 -2.47
C LEU A 375 -6.97 -0.95 -1.56
N ILE A 376 -6.32 -1.51 -0.54
CA ILE A 376 -6.94 -2.25 0.54
C ILE A 376 -6.79 -1.44 1.82
N TRP A 377 -7.91 -1.17 2.48
CA TRP A 377 -7.94 -0.49 3.76
C TRP A 377 -8.37 -1.49 4.84
N PHE A 378 -7.49 -1.75 5.79
CA PHE A 378 -7.76 -2.57 6.96
C PHE A 378 -8.17 -1.67 8.12
N GLU A 379 -9.42 -1.81 8.54
CA GLU A 379 -9.99 -1.11 9.69
C GLU A 379 -9.91 -2.05 10.89
N ILE A 380 -8.99 -1.80 11.82
CA ILE A 380 -8.80 -2.65 13.00
C ILE A 380 -9.73 -2.15 14.10
N LEU A 381 -10.92 -2.73 14.14
CA LEU A 381 -11.95 -2.39 15.11
C LEU A 381 -11.76 -3.21 16.39
N PRO A 382 -11.89 -2.61 17.59
CA PRO A 382 -12.10 -3.35 18.81
C PRO A 382 -13.30 -4.31 18.69
N ILE A 383 -13.28 -5.42 19.43
CA ILE A 383 -14.38 -6.42 19.40
C ILE A 383 -15.74 -5.83 19.83
N ASP A 384 -15.71 -4.77 20.60
CA ASP A 384 -16.81 -3.96 21.10
C ASP A 384 -17.03 -2.66 20.28
N GLY A 385 -16.23 -2.42 19.23
CA GLY A 385 -16.44 -1.32 18.30
C GLY A 385 -17.73 -1.49 17.49
N VAL A 386 -18.32 -0.37 17.06
CA VAL A 386 -19.59 -0.35 16.35
C VAL A 386 -19.37 -0.37 14.84
N MET A 387 -20.08 -1.26 14.16
CA MET A 387 -20.16 -1.28 12.69
C MET A 387 -21.62 -1.35 12.26
N ASN A 388 -22.07 -0.31 11.55
CA ASN A 388 -23.42 -0.22 11.01
C ASN A 388 -23.35 -0.15 9.47
N VAL A 389 -24.23 -0.88 8.80
CA VAL A 389 -24.30 -0.89 7.32
C VAL A 389 -25.70 -0.48 6.90
N LYS A 390 -25.79 0.50 5.99
CA LYS A 390 -27.04 1.03 5.44
C LYS A 390 -27.10 0.92 3.93
#